data_AF-A0A9R0SKN4-F1
#
_entry.id   AF-A0A9R0SKN4-F1
#
_cell.length_a   1.000
_cell.length_b   1.000
_cell.length_c   1.000
_cell.angle_alpha   90.00
_cell.angle_beta   90.00
_cell.angle_gamma   90.00
#
_symmetry.space_group_name_H-M   'P 1'
#
loop_
_entity.id
_entity.type
_entity.pdbx_description
1 polymer ?
#
loop_
_entity_poly.entity_id
_entity_poly.type
_entity_poly.pdbx_seq_one_letter_code
_entity_poly.pdbx_strand_id
1 'polypeptide(L)'
;MAASPQREVGEGRRRGITGCCSRSPAAPGSRGRAPPPPPPSSSSLPFQDPTLTAPPPARTLLLQTARPAMLAPALSLPAPSAAAATPTLLPVSSSSCAPGIAVPPLAARPISRRAGCAPALRTAAASSPFAVPRAVPEGGPASPLLAVPVPDDEDADAAMDGGDGGEQTGLATRPAAAVVAPPRPPPERDFAGTPYVPVYVMLPLGVVTVKGEVAEADELVAQLRVLKAAGVDGVMVDCWWGNVEAHRPQEYNWAGYKRLFHIIRDLKLKLQVVMSFHECGGNVGDDVSIPLPEWVIEIGKSNPDIYFTDREGRRNTECLSWGIDKERVLQGRTAVEVYFDFMRSFRVEFDEYFEDGIISEIEVGLGACGELRYPSYAANHGWKYPGIGEFQCYDRYLQKNLRRAAEARGHAMWAKSPDNAGHYNSEPNNTGFFCDGGDYDSYYGRFFLNWYAQVLLDHADRVLMLARLAFEGSAIAVKVSGIHWWYKTASHAAELTAGFYNPCNRDGYAPIAQVLKKHGAALNFTCVELRTMDQHEVYPEALADPEGLVWQVLNAAWDAGIQVASENALPCYDRDGFNKTLENAKPRNDPDGRHLFGFTYLRLCSTLFEGPNLPEFERFVKRMHGEAVHDLRA
;
A
#
# COMPACT_ATOMS: atom_id res chain seq x y z
N MET A 1 2.35 -65.92 -45.82
CA MET A 1 2.05 -66.11 -44.38
C MET A 1 0.90 -65.17 -44.05
N ALA A 2 -0.11 -65.61 -43.30
CA ALA A 2 -1.49 -65.17 -43.55
C ALA A 2 -2.32 -64.79 -42.31
N ALA A 3 -3.44 -64.12 -42.60
CA ALA A 3 -4.62 -63.82 -41.76
C ALA A 3 -4.54 -62.64 -40.75
N SER A 4 -5.40 -61.66 -41.00
CA SER A 4 -6.03 -60.71 -40.05
C SER A 4 -7.41 -61.29 -39.61
N PRO A 5 -8.34 -60.62 -38.88
CA PRO A 5 -8.34 -59.24 -38.33
C PRO A 5 -9.03 -59.02 -36.93
N GLN A 6 -9.16 -57.74 -36.53
CA GLN A 6 -10.22 -57.09 -35.70
C GLN A 6 -10.41 -57.30 -34.16
N ARG A 7 -10.59 -56.11 -33.51
CA ARG A 7 -11.55 -55.68 -32.45
C ARG A 7 -11.42 -56.01 -30.94
N GLU A 8 -11.76 -54.94 -30.19
CA GLU A 8 -12.52 -54.82 -28.91
C GLU A 8 -11.89 -54.97 -27.50
N VAL A 9 -11.91 -53.83 -26.77
CA VAL A 9 -12.46 -53.53 -25.42
C VAL A 9 -12.35 -54.57 -24.29
N GLY A 10 -11.86 -54.12 -23.12
CA GLY A 10 -12.11 -54.77 -21.82
C GLY A 10 -11.49 -54.05 -20.62
N GLU A 11 -12.31 -53.63 -19.64
CA GLU A 11 -11.86 -53.12 -18.33
C GLU A 11 -11.55 -54.27 -17.33
N GLY A 12 -10.78 -53.98 -16.26
CA GLY A 12 -10.99 -54.74 -15.01
C GLY A 12 -9.91 -54.69 -13.92
N ARG A 13 -10.18 -53.89 -12.85
CA ARG A 13 -10.16 -54.28 -11.41
C ARG A 13 -8.84 -54.85 -10.77
N ARG A 14 -8.49 -54.59 -9.49
CA ARG A 14 -8.97 -53.72 -8.39
C ARG A 14 -8.00 -53.83 -7.19
N ARG A 15 -8.02 -52.86 -6.25
CA ARG A 15 -7.28 -52.83 -4.94
C ARG A 15 -5.75 -52.64 -5.09
N GLY A 16 -5.03 -51.83 -4.31
CA GLY A 16 -5.41 -50.90 -3.22
C GLY A 16 -5.16 -51.46 -1.81
N ILE A 17 -4.29 -50.79 -1.03
CA ILE A 17 -3.98 -51.02 0.40
C ILE A 17 -3.47 -49.72 1.03
N THR A 18 -3.76 -49.50 2.32
CA THR A 18 -3.32 -48.38 3.16
C THR A 18 -2.20 -48.80 4.12
N GLY A 19 -1.44 -47.85 4.69
CA GLY A 19 -0.45 -48.18 5.73
C GLY A 19 0.22 -46.96 6.38
N CYS A 20 0.00 -46.78 7.68
CA CYS A 20 0.68 -45.79 8.53
C CYS A 20 1.60 -46.46 9.56
N CYS A 21 2.37 -45.62 10.27
CA CYS A 21 2.88 -45.78 11.66
C CYS A 21 4.36 -46.12 11.94
N SER A 22 4.95 -45.22 12.76
CA SER A 22 5.78 -45.44 13.95
C SER A 22 7.27 -45.90 13.90
N ARG A 23 8.16 -44.90 14.09
CA ARG A 23 9.19 -44.77 15.15
C ARG A 23 10.19 -45.92 15.49
N SER A 24 11.48 -45.66 15.16
CA SER A 24 12.67 -45.69 16.08
C SER A 24 13.12 -47.01 16.79
N PRO A 25 14.33 -47.07 17.41
CA PRO A 25 15.61 -46.36 17.14
C PRO A 25 16.85 -47.31 17.09
N ALA A 26 18.00 -46.86 16.54
CA ALA A 26 19.33 -47.41 16.86
C ALA A 26 20.52 -46.51 16.43
N ALA A 27 21.61 -46.56 17.20
CA ALA A 27 22.96 -46.01 16.98
C ALA A 27 23.95 -46.90 17.81
N PRO A 28 25.30 -46.91 17.64
CA PRO A 28 26.15 -45.83 17.10
C PRO A 28 27.30 -46.25 16.15
N GLY A 29 28.08 -45.27 15.68
CA GLY A 29 29.39 -45.46 15.03
C GLY A 29 30.23 -44.18 15.08
N SER A 30 31.49 -44.24 15.51
CA SER A 30 32.27 -43.06 15.90
C SER A 30 33.53 -42.78 15.05
N ARG A 31 33.71 -41.50 14.69
CA ARG A 31 34.94 -40.76 14.27
C ARG A 31 34.49 -39.38 13.76
N GLY A 32 35.13 -38.25 14.03
CA GLY A 32 36.25 -37.99 14.95
C GLY A 32 37.10 -36.77 14.54
N ARG A 33 36.73 -35.55 14.96
CA ARG A 33 37.55 -34.33 14.90
C ARG A 33 37.06 -33.31 15.95
N ALA A 34 37.96 -32.47 16.46
CA ALA A 34 37.69 -31.54 17.57
C ALA A 34 37.79 -30.06 17.15
N PRO A 35 37.01 -29.15 17.78
CA PRO A 35 37.15 -27.69 17.64
C PRO A 35 38.19 -27.10 18.61
N PRO A 36 38.65 -25.84 18.41
CA PRO A 36 39.59 -25.14 19.29
C PRO A 36 38.93 -24.59 20.58
N PRO A 37 39.73 -24.25 21.62
CA PRO A 37 39.21 -23.77 22.91
C PRO A 37 38.84 -22.26 22.93
N PRO A 38 37.94 -21.84 23.84
CA PRO A 38 37.61 -20.44 24.10
C PRO A 38 38.64 -19.73 25.02
N PRO A 39 38.66 -18.38 25.06
CA PRO A 39 39.51 -17.61 25.97
C PRO A 39 39.04 -17.69 27.44
N PRO A 40 39.93 -17.42 28.43
CA PRO A 40 39.63 -17.57 29.85
C PRO A 40 38.76 -16.44 30.42
N SER A 41 37.86 -16.79 31.33
CA SER A 41 37.08 -15.85 32.16
C SER A 41 37.88 -15.37 33.38
N SER A 42 37.69 -14.10 33.77
CA SER A 42 38.27 -13.52 34.98
C SER A 42 37.44 -13.83 36.22
N SER A 43 38.14 -14.06 37.34
CA SER A 43 37.60 -14.48 38.63
C SER A 43 36.63 -13.47 39.28
N SER A 44 35.61 -13.99 39.96
CA SER A 44 34.83 -13.29 40.98
C SER A 44 34.88 -14.05 42.32
N LEU A 45 35.03 -13.32 43.44
CA LEU A 45 34.80 -13.76 44.82
C LEU A 45 34.42 -12.54 45.69
N PRO A 46 33.76 -12.72 46.84
CA PRO A 46 32.56 -11.93 47.15
C PRO A 46 32.63 -11.11 48.45
N PHE A 47 31.58 -10.33 48.71
CA PHE A 47 31.11 -10.04 50.07
C PHE A 47 29.57 -10.05 50.14
N GLN A 48 29.01 -9.97 51.35
CA GLN A 48 27.68 -10.51 51.70
C GLN A 48 26.59 -9.43 51.91
N ASP A 49 25.36 -9.90 51.72
CA ASP A 49 24.05 -9.37 52.17
C ASP A 49 23.98 -9.28 53.74
N PRO A 50 22.90 -8.83 54.44
CA PRO A 50 21.53 -8.54 53.95
C PRO A 50 20.75 -7.34 54.58
N THR A 51 19.48 -7.22 54.18
CA THR A 51 18.26 -6.86 54.98
C THR A 51 17.47 -5.54 54.71
N LEU A 52 16.20 -5.73 54.30
CA LEU A 52 14.94 -5.15 54.80
C LEU A 52 14.83 -3.65 55.17
N THR A 53 13.93 -2.92 54.50
CA THR A 53 12.63 -2.44 55.06
C THR A 53 11.76 -1.73 54.00
N ALA A 54 10.54 -1.31 54.37
CA ALA A 54 9.46 -0.83 53.49
C ALA A 54 9.18 0.71 53.66
N PRO A 55 8.25 1.35 52.90
CA PRO A 55 8.03 2.83 52.86
C PRO A 55 7.34 3.36 54.15
N PRO A 56 7.13 4.69 54.40
CA PRO A 56 6.78 5.81 53.47
C PRO A 56 7.47 7.16 53.89
N PRO A 57 6.93 8.41 53.74
CA PRO A 57 5.75 8.93 53.01
C PRO A 57 5.99 10.20 52.14
N ALA A 58 4.92 10.70 51.50
CA ALA A 58 4.91 11.94 50.73
C ALA A 58 4.85 13.21 51.60
N ARG A 59 5.43 14.32 51.11
CA ARG A 59 5.05 15.69 51.53
C ARG A 59 5.38 16.75 50.47
N THR A 60 4.47 17.71 50.31
CA THR A 60 4.54 18.83 49.36
C THR A 60 5.35 20.01 49.92
N LEU A 61 6.20 20.65 49.10
CA LEU A 61 6.41 22.11 49.13
C LEU A 61 7.15 22.64 47.89
N LEU A 62 6.99 23.94 47.63
CA LEU A 62 7.42 24.68 46.45
C LEU A 62 8.94 24.91 46.36
N LEU A 63 9.48 25.01 45.14
CA LEU A 63 10.37 26.10 44.76
C LEU A 63 10.33 26.39 43.24
N GLN A 64 10.76 27.58 42.82
CA GLN A 64 10.70 28.08 41.45
C GLN A 64 12.09 28.21 40.81
N THR A 65 12.24 27.78 39.55
CA THR A 65 13.30 28.22 38.61
C THR A 65 12.70 28.26 37.20
N ALA A 66 12.34 29.41 36.62
CA ALA A 66 13.23 30.41 36.00
C ALA A 66 13.81 29.94 34.64
N ARG A 67 13.22 30.44 33.54
CA ARG A 67 13.78 30.34 32.17
C ARG A 67 14.76 31.51 31.91
N PRO A 68 15.84 31.33 31.13
CA PRO A 68 16.66 32.44 30.66
C PRO A 68 15.98 33.17 29.48
N ALA A 69 16.22 34.48 29.36
CA ALA A 69 15.88 35.30 28.21
C ALA A 69 17.15 35.93 27.61
N MET A 70 17.15 36.20 26.31
CA MET A 70 18.22 36.93 25.62
C MET A 70 17.69 38.25 25.04
N LEU A 71 18.56 39.26 24.99
CA LEU A 71 18.18 40.66 24.75
C LEU A 71 18.08 41.01 23.26
N ALA A 72 17.20 41.97 22.98
CA ALA A 72 17.31 42.86 21.82
C ALA A 72 17.42 44.32 22.31
N PRO A 73 18.29 45.17 21.71
CA PRO A 73 18.34 46.60 22.01
C PRO A 73 17.30 47.38 21.19
N ALA A 74 16.76 48.46 21.76
CA ALA A 74 15.85 49.40 21.10
C ALA A 74 16.51 50.77 20.93
N LEU A 75 15.96 51.63 20.04
CA LEU A 75 15.98 53.09 20.21
C LEU A 75 14.96 53.81 19.29
N SER A 76 13.94 54.40 19.93
CA SER A 76 13.15 55.61 19.60
C SER A 76 12.82 56.06 18.15
N LEU A 77 11.54 56.39 17.95
CA LEU A 77 10.93 57.12 16.81
C LEU A 77 11.32 58.62 16.76
N PRO A 78 10.99 59.35 15.66
CA PRO A 78 9.70 60.08 15.65
C PRO A 78 8.89 59.94 14.33
N ALA A 79 7.65 60.46 14.35
CA ALA A 79 6.68 60.52 13.23
C ALA A 79 6.08 61.96 13.16
N PRO A 80 5.03 62.31 12.36
CA PRO A 80 4.36 61.59 11.27
C PRO A 80 4.15 62.44 9.98
N SER A 81 3.55 61.87 8.92
CA SER A 81 2.64 62.59 7.98
C SER A 81 1.77 61.60 7.19
N ALA A 82 0.84 62.09 6.36
CA ALA A 82 -0.29 61.33 5.81
C ALA A 82 -0.43 61.40 4.26
N ALA A 83 -1.55 60.83 3.77
CA ALA A 83 -2.16 60.96 2.43
C ALA A 83 -1.76 59.96 1.31
N ALA A 84 -2.57 58.89 1.21
CA ALA A 84 -3.50 58.60 0.10
C ALA A 84 -3.05 58.49 -1.39
N ALA A 85 -3.95 57.85 -2.17
CA ALA A 85 -4.07 57.77 -3.63
C ALA A 85 -3.30 56.66 -4.40
N THR A 86 -4.11 55.72 -4.89
CA THR A 86 -3.92 54.82 -6.05
C THR A 86 -4.21 55.57 -7.38
N PRO A 87 -4.03 54.98 -8.58
CA PRO A 87 -3.08 53.94 -9.05
C PRO A 87 -2.47 54.31 -10.44
N THR A 88 -2.28 53.29 -11.30
CA THR A 88 -2.34 53.25 -12.79
C THR A 88 -1.07 53.35 -13.67
N LEU A 89 -1.01 52.36 -14.58
CA LEU A 89 -0.48 52.33 -15.96
C LEU A 89 1.00 51.97 -16.27
N LEU A 90 1.10 50.89 -17.07
CA LEU A 90 2.19 50.46 -17.96
C LEU A 90 2.47 51.51 -19.08
N PRO A 91 3.64 51.52 -19.77
CA PRO A 91 3.84 50.58 -20.89
C PRO A 91 5.27 50.05 -21.16
N VAL A 92 5.32 49.13 -22.12
CA VAL A 92 6.44 48.36 -22.69
C VAL A 92 7.35 49.23 -23.59
N SER A 93 8.67 48.90 -23.72
CA SER A 93 9.37 48.64 -25.02
C SER A 93 10.91 48.69 -25.01
N SER A 94 11.53 47.54 -25.29
CA SER A 94 12.72 47.25 -26.14
C SER A 94 13.80 48.31 -26.50
N SER A 95 15.09 47.92 -26.37
CA SER A 95 16.04 47.67 -27.50
C SER A 95 17.48 48.23 -27.38
N SER A 96 18.46 47.34 -27.67
CA SER A 96 19.76 47.55 -28.37
C SER A 96 20.75 48.68 -27.99
N CYS A 97 22.01 48.32 -27.69
CA CYS A 97 23.12 48.33 -28.67
C CYS A 97 24.45 47.72 -28.13
N ALA A 98 25.35 47.34 -29.05
CA ALA A 98 26.75 46.92 -28.80
C ALA A 98 27.73 47.95 -29.42
N PRO A 99 29.07 47.86 -29.22
CA PRO A 99 29.97 46.96 -29.98
C PRO A 99 31.11 46.35 -29.11
N GLY A 100 32.08 45.56 -29.57
CA GLY A 100 32.41 44.95 -30.89
C GLY A 100 33.90 44.51 -30.96
N ILE A 101 34.34 43.87 -32.08
CA ILE A 101 35.70 43.30 -32.35
C ILE A 101 35.96 41.92 -31.66
N ALA A 102 36.26 40.75 -32.26
CA ALA A 102 36.66 40.29 -33.64
C ALA A 102 38.22 40.28 -33.89
N VAL A 103 38.93 39.65 -34.86
CA VAL A 103 38.77 38.73 -36.04
C VAL A 103 40.16 38.70 -36.80
N PRO A 104 40.58 37.78 -37.73
CA PRO A 104 40.17 36.38 -38.08
C PRO A 104 41.39 35.45 -38.52
N PRO A 105 41.43 34.62 -39.61
CA PRO A 105 42.05 33.25 -39.52
C PRO A 105 42.96 32.81 -40.71
N LEU A 106 43.25 31.49 -40.82
CA LEU A 106 43.71 30.85 -42.07
C LEU A 106 43.30 29.35 -42.16
N ALA A 107 43.59 28.71 -43.28
CA ALA A 107 42.57 27.94 -44.02
C ALA A 107 43.13 26.97 -45.09
N ALA A 108 42.62 25.74 -45.17
CA ALA A 108 42.91 24.79 -46.27
C ALA A 108 41.84 23.67 -46.43
N ARG A 109 41.77 23.03 -47.62
CA ARG A 109 40.87 21.91 -47.97
C ARG A 109 41.62 20.83 -48.85
N PRO A 110 41.05 20.13 -49.87
CA PRO A 110 40.66 18.70 -49.74
C PRO A 110 41.11 17.77 -50.91
N ILE A 111 40.70 16.48 -50.90
CA ILE A 111 40.53 15.56 -52.07
C ILE A 111 39.63 14.37 -51.60
N SER A 112 38.46 14.06 -52.20
CA SER A 112 38.17 13.24 -53.42
C SER A 112 38.46 11.72 -53.28
N ARG A 113 37.64 10.75 -53.74
CA ARG A 113 36.43 10.79 -54.62
C ARG A 113 35.66 9.44 -54.71
N ARG A 114 34.30 9.47 -54.73
CA ARG A 114 33.34 8.53 -55.43
C ARG A 114 33.31 7.01 -55.06
N ALA A 115 32.28 6.18 -55.37
CA ALA A 115 30.91 6.39 -55.90
C ALA A 115 29.99 5.14 -55.69
N GLY A 116 28.66 5.35 -55.73
CA GLY A 116 27.63 4.33 -56.04
C GLY A 116 27.03 3.60 -54.83
N CYS A 117 25.76 3.17 -54.82
CA CYS A 117 24.66 3.41 -55.78
C CYS A 117 23.29 3.26 -55.08
N ALA A 118 22.22 3.91 -55.58
CA ALA A 118 20.85 3.77 -55.08
C ALA A 118 19.80 4.07 -56.16
N PRO A 119 18.73 3.26 -56.25
CA PRO A 119 17.34 3.74 -56.40
C PRO A 119 16.35 2.96 -55.52
N ALA A 120 15.12 3.40 -55.23
CA ALA A 120 14.48 4.70 -55.45
C ALA A 120 13.27 4.92 -54.49
N LEU A 121 12.78 6.16 -54.53
CA LEU A 121 11.60 6.74 -53.87
C LEU A 121 10.36 5.83 -53.75
N ARG A 122 9.58 6.07 -52.68
CA ARG A 122 8.25 6.69 -52.84
C ARG A 122 8.06 7.84 -51.87
N THR A 123 7.33 8.86 -52.31
CA THR A 123 7.08 10.13 -51.62
C THR A 123 5.58 10.35 -51.40
N ALA A 124 5.19 10.78 -50.21
CA ALA A 124 3.97 11.54 -49.95
C ALA A 124 4.25 12.47 -48.75
N ALA A 125 3.59 13.63 -48.68
CA ALA A 125 3.91 14.66 -47.69
C ALA A 125 2.66 15.21 -46.98
N ALA A 126 2.87 15.59 -45.72
CA ALA A 126 2.17 16.62 -44.95
C ALA A 126 0.65 16.81 -45.13
N SER A 127 -0.11 16.47 -44.08
CA SER A 127 -1.06 17.42 -43.46
C SER A 127 -1.45 17.00 -42.04
N SER A 128 -1.35 17.94 -41.10
CA SER A 128 -2.17 18.01 -39.89
C SER A 128 -3.01 19.29 -40.01
N PRO A 129 -4.23 19.31 -39.48
CA PRO A 129 -4.39 19.89 -38.14
C PRO A 129 -5.42 19.17 -37.24
N PHE A 130 -5.31 19.47 -35.93
CA PHE A 130 -6.36 19.46 -34.89
C PHE A 130 -7.54 18.49 -34.97
N ALA A 131 -7.64 17.62 -33.96
CA ALA A 131 -8.90 17.05 -33.48
C ALA A 131 -9.05 17.33 -31.97
N VAL A 132 -10.25 17.70 -31.54
CA VAL A 132 -10.60 17.94 -30.13
C VAL A 132 -10.84 16.59 -29.43
N PRO A 133 -10.47 16.39 -28.15
CA PRO A 133 -10.87 15.19 -27.40
C PRO A 133 -12.40 15.10 -27.36
N ARG A 134 -12.93 14.04 -27.98
CA ARG A 134 -14.38 13.78 -28.03
C ARG A 134 -14.83 13.15 -26.71
N ALA A 135 -15.96 13.61 -26.19
CA ALA A 135 -16.52 13.15 -24.92
C ALA A 135 -16.69 11.63 -24.86
N VAL A 136 -16.38 11.07 -23.68
CA VAL A 136 -16.69 9.69 -23.30
C VAL A 136 -18.21 9.57 -23.14
N PRO A 137 -18.88 8.56 -23.74
CA PRO A 137 -20.29 8.30 -23.48
C PRO A 137 -20.49 7.64 -22.10
N GLU A 138 -21.57 8.03 -21.42
CA GLU A 138 -22.00 7.41 -20.16
C GLU A 138 -22.48 5.97 -20.37
N GLY A 139 -22.53 5.19 -19.28
CA GLY A 139 -23.38 3.99 -19.20
C GLY A 139 -22.73 2.66 -19.64
N GLY A 140 -21.77 2.16 -18.86
CA GLY A 140 -21.36 0.75 -18.85
C GLY A 140 -21.02 0.33 -17.42
N PRO A 141 -21.39 -0.88 -16.97
CA PRO A 141 -21.16 -1.30 -15.59
C PRO A 141 -19.67 -1.48 -15.29
N ALA A 142 -19.26 -1.12 -14.07
CA ALA A 142 -17.93 -1.43 -13.54
C ALA A 142 -17.69 -2.95 -13.52
N SER A 143 -16.44 -3.39 -13.68
CA SER A 143 -16.11 -4.83 -13.79
C SER A 143 -16.23 -5.54 -12.42
N PRO A 144 -17.15 -6.50 -12.24
CA PRO A 144 -17.36 -7.18 -10.97
C PRO A 144 -16.40 -8.37 -10.84
N LEU A 145 -15.13 -8.10 -10.48
CA LEU A 145 -14.06 -9.11 -10.51
C LEU A 145 -13.21 -9.23 -9.24
N LEU A 146 -13.66 -8.65 -8.11
CA LEU A 146 -13.19 -9.04 -6.76
C LEU A 146 -14.34 -9.16 -5.73
N ALA A 147 -15.60 -9.01 -6.15
CA ALA A 147 -16.76 -9.30 -5.32
C ALA A 147 -17.16 -10.77 -5.49
N VAL A 148 -17.20 -11.53 -4.38
CA VAL A 148 -17.75 -12.89 -4.36
C VAL A 148 -19.28 -12.80 -4.50
N PRO A 149 -19.91 -13.50 -5.46
CA PRO A 149 -21.37 -13.56 -5.53
C PRO A 149 -21.93 -14.33 -4.33
N VAL A 150 -22.76 -13.67 -3.53
CA VAL A 150 -23.70 -14.37 -2.63
C VAL A 150 -24.75 -15.04 -3.52
N PRO A 151 -25.09 -16.33 -3.31
CA PRO A 151 -26.20 -16.95 -4.01
C PRO A 151 -27.53 -16.45 -3.43
N ASP A 152 -28.33 -15.78 -4.26
CA ASP A 152 -29.68 -15.35 -3.90
C ASP A 152 -30.65 -16.56 -3.89
N ASP A 153 -31.11 -16.97 -2.70
CA ASP A 153 -32.27 -17.85 -2.55
C ASP A 153 -33.56 -17.01 -2.72
N GLU A 154 -34.02 -16.81 -3.96
CA GLU A 154 -35.38 -16.29 -4.24
C GLU A 154 -36.43 -17.40 -4.14
N ASP A 155 -37.50 -17.13 -3.39
CA ASP A 155 -38.53 -18.10 -2.98
C ASP A 155 -39.93 -17.74 -3.56
N ALA A 156 -40.88 -18.67 -3.41
CA ALA A 156 -42.33 -18.54 -3.59
C ALA A 156 -42.97 -18.55 -5.01
N ASP A 157 -43.74 -19.62 -5.24
CA ASP A 157 -45.14 -19.65 -5.73
C ASP A 157 -45.65 -18.64 -6.78
N ALA A 158 -46.19 -19.15 -7.90
CA ALA A 158 -47.63 -19.48 -7.99
C ALA A 158 -48.12 -19.78 -9.43
N ALA A 159 -48.83 -20.91 -9.62
CA ALA A 159 -49.81 -21.07 -10.71
C ALA A 159 -50.82 -22.19 -10.38
N MET A 160 -52.11 -21.93 -10.64
CA MET A 160 -53.20 -22.92 -10.54
C MET A 160 -53.68 -23.34 -11.93
N ASP A 161 -53.92 -24.62 -12.15
CA ASP A 161 -55.09 -25.10 -12.90
C ASP A 161 -55.48 -26.53 -12.43
N GLY A 162 -56.68 -26.99 -12.73
CA GLY A 162 -57.26 -28.23 -12.19
C GLY A 162 -57.34 -29.42 -13.17
N GLY A 163 -57.82 -30.58 -12.70
CA GLY A 163 -58.28 -31.64 -13.61
C GLY A 163 -58.23 -33.10 -13.14
N ASP A 164 -59.24 -33.52 -12.38
CA ASP A 164 -59.92 -34.84 -12.45
C ASP A 164 -59.23 -36.18 -12.06
N GLY A 165 -60.08 -37.08 -11.52
CA GLY A 165 -60.13 -38.54 -11.77
C GLY A 165 -58.90 -39.46 -11.55
N GLY A 166 -58.93 -40.26 -10.46
CA GLY A 166 -58.10 -41.48 -10.36
C GLY A 166 -58.24 -42.25 -9.03
N GLU A 167 -58.42 -43.58 -9.08
CA GLU A 167 -58.71 -44.41 -7.89
C GLU A 167 -57.60 -45.45 -7.57
N GLN A 168 -57.54 -45.84 -6.29
CA GLN A 168 -57.05 -47.12 -5.73
C GLN A 168 -55.53 -47.42 -5.53
N THR A 169 -55.25 -47.69 -4.23
CA THR A 169 -54.37 -48.75 -3.65
C THR A 169 -52.83 -48.66 -3.68
N GLY A 170 -52.21 -48.88 -2.50
CA GLY A 170 -51.19 -49.94 -2.41
C GLY A 170 -49.89 -49.74 -1.61
N LEU A 171 -49.94 -49.88 -0.27
CA LEU A 171 -48.92 -50.56 0.57
C LEU A 171 -47.56 -49.90 0.95
N ALA A 172 -47.03 -50.37 2.09
CA ALA A 172 -45.62 -50.39 2.54
C ALA A 172 -44.90 -49.08 2.95
N THR A 173 -45.14 -48.64 4.19
CA THR A 173 -44.24 -47.72 4.92
C THR A 173 -42.86 -48.35 5.19
N ARG A 174 -41.78 -47.61 4.91
CA ARG A 174 -40.43 -47.86 5.44
C ARG A 174 -40.16 -46.87 6.58
N PRO A 175 -39.40 -47.23 7.63
CA PRO A 175 -39.07 -46.30 8.69
C PRO A 175 -38.19 -45.16 8.15
N ALA A 176 -38.53 -43.91 8.49
CA ALA A 176 -37.71 -42.77 8.16
C ALA A 176 -36.35 -42.88 8.84
N ALA A 177 -35.27 -42.69 8.08
CA ALA A 177 -33.96 -42.49 8.68
C ALA A 177 -33.97 -41.16 9.45
N ALA A 178 -33.50 -41.16 10.70
CA ALA A 178 -33.38 -39.93 11.46
C ALA A 178 -32.40 -38.99 10.75
N VAL A 179 -32.90 -37.84 10.27
CA VAL A 179 -32.05 -36.78 9.72
C VAL A 179 -31.22 -36.23 10.88
N VAL A 180 -29.95 -36.62 10.93
CA VAL A 180 -28.98 -36.03 11.84
C VAL A 180 -28.79 -34.59 11.36
N ALA A 181 -29.36 -33.64 12.11
CA ALA A 181 -29.15 -32.22 11.85
C ALA A 181 -27.64 -31.93 11.78
N PRO A 182 -27.19 -31.04 10.88
CA PRO A 182 -25.78 -30.69 10.79
C PRO A 182 -25.28 -30.19 12.15
N PRO A 183 -24.02 -30.48 12.53
CA PRO A 183 -23.46 -29.96 13.76
C PRO A 183 -23.56 -28.44 13.75
N ARG A 184 -24.08 -27.86 14.84
CA ARG A 184 -24.13 -26.39 14.97
C ARG A 184 -22.72 -25.83 14.76
N PRO A 185 -22.57 -24.69 14.05
CA PRO A 185 -21.28 -24.03 13.95
C PRO A 185 -20.73 -23.75 15.36
N PRO A 186 -19.39 -23.76 15.54
CA PRO A 186 -18.80 -23.50 16.84
C PRO A 186 -19.26 -22.13 17.37
N PRO A 187 -19.51 -21.99 18.68
CA PRO A 187 -19.93 -20.71 19.24
C PRO A 187 -18.85 -19.66 18.96
N GLU A 188 -19.32 -18.48 18.56
CA GLU A 188 -18.47 -17.36 18.18
C GLU A 188 -17.49 -16.97 19.29
N ARG A 189 -16.33 -16.43 18.88
CA ARG A 189 -15.39 -15.85 19.83
C ARG A 189 -16.00 -14.61 20.47
N ASP A 190 -16.11 -14.62 21.80
CA ASP A 190 -16.35 -13.42 22.58
C ASP A 190 -15.09 -12.54 22.60
N PHE A 191 -15.30 -11.23 22.50
CA PHE A 191 -14.27 -10.18 22.53
C PHE A 191 -14.45 -9.22 23.72
N ALA A 192 -15.46 -9.44 24.56
CA ALA A 192 -15.68 -8.66 25.79
C ALA A 192 -14.44 -8.68 26.70
N GLY A 193 -13.96 -7.50 27.08
CA GLY A 193 -12.77 -7.33 27.93
C GLY A 193 -11.43 -7.58 27.23
N THR A 194 -11.40 -7.72 25.90
CA THR A 194 -10.15 -7.63 25.13
C THR A 194 -9.66 -6.17 25.05
N PRO A 195 -8.38 -5.91 24.70
CA PRO A 195 -7.87 -4.54 24.56
C PRO A 195 -8.68 -3.71 23.55
N TYR A 196 -8.87 -2.43 23.84
CA TYR A 196 -9.54 -1.49 22.94
C TYR A 196 -8.69 -1.26 21.68
N VAL A 197 -9.30 -1.39 20.50
CA VAL A 197 -8.69 -1.06 19.21
C VAL A 197 -9.60 -0.01 18.56
N PRO A 198 -9.13 1.23 18.33
CA PRO A 198 -9.94 2.28 17.73
C PRO A 198 -10.29 1.94 16.27
N VAL A 199 -11.51 2.29 15.87
CA VAL A 199 -12.01 2.09 14.51
C VAL A 199 -12.22 3.44 13.84
N TYR A 200 -11.53 3.61 12.71
CA TYR A 200 -11.68 4.74 11.80
C TYR A 200 -12.44 4.29 10.55
N VAL A 201 -13.03 5.24 9.82
CA VAL A 201 -13.62 4.99 8.49
C VAL A 201 -12.98 5.91 7.46
N MET A 202 -12.54 5.37 6.33
CA MET A 202 -11.95 6.18 5.27
C MET A 202 -13.05 6.93 4.49
N LEU A 203 -12.85 8.23 4.25
CA LEU A 203 -13.81 9.08 3.53
C LEU A 203 -13.81 8.80 2.01
N PRO A 204 -14.83 9.25 1.25
CA PRO A 204 -14.83 9.16 -0.22
C PRO A 204 -13.60 9.84 -0.84
N LEU A 205 -13.04 9.28 -1.92
CA LEU A 205 -11.80 9.75 -2.55
C LEU A 205 -11.89 11.23 -2.97
N GLY A 206 -13.03 11.62 -3.55
CA GLY A 206 -13.33 12.99 -3.98
C GLY A 206 -13.87 13.94 -2.90
N VAL A 207 -13.80 13.61 -1.61
CA VAL A 207 -14.42 14.41 -0.52
C VAL A 207 -13.95 15.87 -0.47
N VAL A 208 -12.73 16.15 -0.94
CA VAL A 208 -12.26 17.51 -1.26
C VAL A 208 -11.97 17.61 -2.75
N THR A 209 -12.63 18.54 -3.43
CA THR A 209 -12.45 18.78 -4.86
C THR A 209 -11.22 19.65 -5.15
N VAL A 210 -10.73 19.61 -6.39
CA VAL A 210 -9.60 20.44 -6.90
C VAL A 210 -9.81 21.96 -6.71
N LYS A 211 -11.06 22.42 -6.51
CA LYS A 211 -11.36 23.82 -6.22
C LYS A 211 -11.07 24.23 -4.76
N GLY A 212 -10.80 23.27 -3.87
CA GLY A 212 -10.76 23.49 -2.43
C GLY A 212 -12.15 23.55 -1.80
N GLU A 213 -13.10 22.78 -2.33
CA GLU A 213 -14.49 22.68 -1.83
C GLU A 213 -14.75 21.27 -1.29
N VAL A 214 -15.52 21.15 -0.21
CA VAL A 214 -15.97 19.85 0.33
C VAL A 214 -17.19 19.38 -0.46
N ALA A 215 -17.11 18.19 -1.07
CA ALA A 215 -18.19 17.59 -1.83
C ALA A 215 -19.34 17.13 -0.90
N GLU A 216 -20.59 17.29 -1.36
CA GLU A 216 -21.84 16.90 -0.66
C GLU A 216 -21.83 17.11 0.86
N ALA A 217 -21.34 18.29 1.29
CA ALA A 217 -20.97 18.54 2.69
C ALA A 217 -22.10 18.32 3.71
N ASP A 218 -23.36 18.57 3.35
CA ASP A 218 -24.51 18.35 4.23
C ASP A 218 -24.87 16.86 4.36
N GLU A 219 -24.70 16.06 3.30
CA GLU A 219 -24.84 14.61 3.35
C GLU A 219 -23.69 13.98 4.14
N LEU A 220 -22.45 14.40 3.88
CA LEU A 220 -21.27 13.99 4.64
C LEU A 220 -21.46 14.26 6.15
N VAL A 221 -21.97 15.44 6.52
CA VAL A 221 -22.31 15.77 7.91
C VAL A 221 -23.39 14.86 8.50
N ALA A 222 -24.34 14.37 7.71
CA ALA A 222 -25.33 13.38 8.15
C ALA A 222 -24.69 11.99 8.34
N GLN A 223 -23.93 11.51 7.35
CA GLN A 223 -23.20 10.24 7.39
C GLN A 223 -22.24 10.16 8.58
N LEU A 224 -21.42 11.21 8.80
CA LEU A 224 -20.49 11.30 9.92
C LEU A 224 -21.18 11.27 11.30
N ARG A 225 -22.41 11.79 11.42
CA ARG A 225 -23.21 11.67 12.65
C ARG A 225 -23.68 10.24 12.90
N VAL A 226 -24.03 9.49 11.86
CA VAL A 226 -24.37 8.06 11.97
C VAL A 226 -23.14 7.27 12.39
N LEU A 227 -21.97 7.49 11.77
CA LEU A 227 -20.71 6.86 12.20
C LEU A 227 -20.39 7.17 13.67
N LYS A 228 -20.53 8.43 14.11
CA LYS A 228 -20.29 8.81 15.51
C LYS A 228 -21.27 8.14 16.49
N ALA A 229 -22.53 7.94 16.07
CA ALA A 229 -23.52 7.19 16.85
C ALA A 229 -23.23 5.68 16.91
N ALA A 230 -22.69 5.12 15.82
CA ALA A 230 -22.20 3.73 15.74
C ALA A 230 -20.95 3.45 16.59
N GLY A 231 -20.35 4.49 17.20
CA GLY A 231 -19.21 4.41 18.10
C GLY A 231 -17.87 4.85 17.50
N VAL A 232 -17.80 5.06 16.18
CA VAL A 232 -16.56 5.30 15.42
C VAL A 232 -15.68 6.40 16.06
N ASP A 233 -14.39 6.08 16.23
CA ASP A 233 -13.38 6.94 16.85
C ASP A 233 -13.12 8.19 16.01
N GLY A 234 -12.90 7.98 14.71
CA GLY A 234 -12.47 8.99 13.77
C GLY A 234 -12.64 8.60 12.30
N VAL A 235 -12.04 9.38 11.42
CA VAL A 235 -12.03 9.13 9.97
C VAL A 235 -10.63 9.30 9.37
N MET A 236 -10.40 8.65 8.22
CA MET A 236 -9.14 8.73 7.47
C MET A 236 -9.38 9.44 6.13
N VAL A 237 -8.47 10.32 5.72
CA VAL A 237 -8.63 11.11 4.48
C VAL A 237 -7.31 11.38 3.74
N ASP A 238 -7.38 11.31 2.42
CA ASP A 238 -6.31 11.68 1.51
C ASP A 238 -6.15 13.20 1.38
N CYS A 239 -4.97 13.72 1.72
CA CYS A 239 -4.53 15.06 1.33
C CYS A 239 -3.82 15.00 -0.02
N TRP A 240 -4.62 14.97 -1.09
CA TRP A 240 -4.16 14.88 -2.48
C TRP A 240 -3.19 15.99 -2.85
N TRP A 241 -1.93 15.61 -3.13
CA TRP A 241 -0.90 16.55 -3.58
C TRP A 241 -1.34 17.31 -4.85
N GLY A 242 -2.00 16.60 -5.77
CA GLY A 242 -2.59 17.12 -7.01
C GLY A 242 -3.67 18.18 -6.84
N ASN A 243 -4.45 18.16 -5.75
CA ASN A 243 -5.44 19.20 -5.45
C ASN A 243 -4.79 20.41 -4.73
N VAL A 244 -3.81 20.16 -3.86
CA VAL A 244 -3.31 21.17 -2.94
C VAL A 244 -2.17 22.01 -3.54
N GLU A 245 -1.19 21.40 -4.23
CA GLU A 245 -0.09 22.13 -4.91
C GLU A 245 -0.31 22.17 -6.44
N ALA A 246 -1.59 22.17 -6.86
CA ALA A 246 -2.05 21.82 -8.20
C ALA A 246 -1.32 22.52 -9.36
N HIS A 247 -1.36 23.85 -9.38
CA HIS A 247 -0.93 24.62 -10.56
C HIS A 247 0.54 25.03 -10.52
N ARG A 248 1.12 25.25 -9.33
CA ARG A 248 2.43 25.88 -9.19
C ARG A 248 3.20 25.39 -7.95
N PRO A 249 4.53 25.23 -8.05
CA PRO A 249 5.39 24.94 -6.91
C PRO A 249 5.15 25.91 -5.73
N GLN A 250 4.98 25.34 -4.54
CA GLN A 250 4.86 26.03 -3.25
C GLN A 250 3.61 26.94 -3.10
N GLU A 251 2.65 26.89 -4.03
CA GLU A 251 1.35 27.57 -3.92
C GLU A 251 0.28 26.58 -3.42
N TYR A 252 0.14 26.46 -2.09
CA TYR A 252 -0.71 25.46 -1.42
C TYR A 252 -2.15 25.95 -1.15
N ASN A 253 -3.16 25.22 -1.63
CA ASN A 253 -4.57 25.47 -1.35
C ASN A 253 -5.15 24.45 -0.35
N TRP A 254 -5.14 24.80 0.93
CA TRP A 254 -5.71 23.97 2.01
C TRP A 254 -7.19 24.25 2.33
N ALA A 255 -7.88 25.12 1.58
CA ALA A 255 -9.21 25.65 1.96
C ALA A 255 -10.29 24.56 2.15
N GLY A 256 -10.31 23.55 1.27
CA GLY A 256 -11.26 22.43 1.37
C GLY A 256 -10.99 21.55 2.58
N TYR A 257 -9.72 21.22 2.82
CA TYR A 257 -9.28 20.44 3.98
C TYR A 257 -9.54 21.18 5.31
N LYS A 258 -9.36 22.51 5.37
CA LYS A 258 -9.79 23.33 6.52
C LYS A 258 -11.27 23.19 6.82
N ARG A 259 -12.14 23.32 5.81
CA ARG A 259 -13.59 23.17 5.98
C ARG A 259 -13.96 21.75 6.42
N LEU A 260 -13.31 20.73 5.86
CA LEU A 260 -13.52 19.33 6.24
C LEU A 260 -13.07 19.03 7.68
N PHE A 261 -11.87 19.46 8.06
CA PHE A 261 -11.34 19.18 9.40
C PHE A 261 -12.11 19.95 10.48
N HIS A 262 -12.63 21.14 10.17
CA HIS A 262 -13.57 21.86 11.04
C HIS A 262 -14.85 21.04 11.31
N ILE A 263 -15.48 20.49 10.25
CA ILE A 263 -16.64 19.59 10.38
C ILE A 263 -16.32 18.37 11.26
N ILE A 264 -15.16 17.74 11.05
CA ILE A 264 -14.73 16.53 11.79
C ILE A 264 -14.48 16.86 13.28
N ARG A 265 -13.85 18.01 13.57
CA ARG A 265 -13.63 18.51 14.95
C ARG A 265 -14.95 18.81 15.66
N ASP A 266 -15.89 19.49 15.00
CA ASP A 266 -17.21 19.81 15.57
C ASP A 266 -18.03 18.55 15.90
N LEU A 267 -17.91 17.50 15.07
CA LEU A 267 -18.52 16.19 15.29
C LEU A 267 -17.76 15.30 16.29
N LYS A 268 -16.63 15.76 16.83
CA LYS A 268 -15.79 15.07 17.84
C LYS A 268 -15.32 13.69 17.36
N LEU A 269 -14.91 13.64 16.10
CA LEU A 269 -14.20 12.54 15.47
C LEU A 269 -12.70 12.82 15.50
N LYS A 270 -11.87 11.78 15.66
CA LYS A 270 -10.43 11.84 15.39
C LYS A 270 -10.15 11.81 13.89
N LEU A 271 -8.92 12.11 13.52
CA LEU A 271 -8.52 12.27 12.12
C LEU A 271 -7.16 11.62 11.85
N GLN A 272 -7.14 10.63 10.96
CA GLN A 272 -5.92 10.16 10.30
C GLN A 272 -5.81 10.87 8.95
N VAL A 273 -4.62 11.30 8.55
CA VAL A 273 -4.41 12.01 7.28
C VAL A 273 -3.31 11.37 6.47
N VAL A 274 -3.61 11.02 5.21
CA VAL A 274 -2.63 10.51 4.25
C VAL A 274 -1.98 11.68 3.52
N MET A 275 -0.64 11.73 3.50
CA MET A 275 0.12 12.61 2.61
C MET A 275 0.16 11.99 1.21
N SER A 276 -0.91 12.16 0.45
CA SER A 276 -1.17 11.44 -0.80
C SER A 276 -0.37 12.03 -1.97
N PHE A 277 0.91 11.68 -2.02
CA PHE A 277 1.88 12.04 -3.07
C PHE A 277 1.73 11.24 -4.39
N HIS A 278 0.51 10.77 -4.66
CA HIS A 278 0.18 9.89 -5.78
C HIS A 278 -1.12 10.33 -6.46
N GLU A 279 -1.36 9.81 -7.65
CA GLU A 279 -2.61 9.93 -8.42
C GLU A 279 -3.71 9.04 -7.83
N CYS A 280 -4.90 9.60 -7.64
CA CYS A 280 -6.14 8.84 -7.51
C CYS A 280 -6.63 8.48 -8.92
N GLY A 281 -6.99 7.22 -9.17
CA GLY A 281 -7.56 6.79 -10.45
C GLY A 281 -6.75 5.67 -11.11
N GLY A 282 -7.45 4.62 -11.55
CA GLY A 282 -6.88 3.51 -12.31
C GLY A 282 -6.51 2.28 -11.47
N ASN A 283 -6.60 2.36 -10.15
CA ASN A 283 -6.56 1.21 -9.25
C ASN A 283 -7.97 0.69 -8.95
N VAL A 284 -8.08 -0.48 -8.30
CA VAL A 284 -9.37 -1.07 -7.95
C VAL A 284 -10.00 -0.31 -6.79
N GLY A 285 -11.22 0.19 -6.97
CA GLY A 285 -11.93 1.00 -5.98
C GLY A 285 -11.86 2.50 -6.22
N ASP A 286 -11.10 2.97 -7.22
CA ASP A 286 -11.05 4.40 -7.56
C ASP A 286 -12.28 4.83 -8.37
N ASP A 287 -13.15 5.65 -7.77
CA ASP A 287 -14.33 6.26 -8.40
C ASP A 287 -14.06 7.68 -8.96
N VAL A 288 -12.96 8.32 -8.54
CA VAL A 288 -12.54 9.67 -8.95
C VAL A 288 -11.12 9.63 -9.52
N SER A 289 -10.83 10.49 -10.50
CA SER A 289 -9.46 10.74 -10.99
C SER A 289 -8.94 12.07 -10.43
N ILE A 290 -7.82 12.02 -9.72
CA ILE A 290 -7.10 13.17 -9.15
C ILE A 290 -5.61 12.97 -9.46
N PRO A 291 -5.10 13.54 -10.57
CA PRO A 291 -3.73 13.30 -11.02
C PRO A 291 -2.70 14.04 -10.15
N LEU A 292 -1.42 13.75 -10.34
CA LEU A 292 -0.33 14.57 -9.81
C LEU A 292 -0.42 16.05 -10.27
N PRO A 293 0.22 17.02 -9.58
CA PRO A 293 0.12 18.43 -9.95
C PRO A 293 0.48 18.71 -11.42
N GLU A 294 -0.24 19.66 -12.01
CA GLU A 294 -0.10 20.08 -13.42
C GLU A 294 1.35 20.44 -13.77
N TRP A 295 2.02 21.18 -12.87
CA TRP A 295 3.43 21.57 -13.05
C TRP A 295 4.42 20.40 -13.00
N VAL A 296 4.06 19.26 -12.41
CA VAL A 296 4.85 18.02 -12.42
C VAL A 296 4.62 17.27 -13.73
N ILE A 297 3.37 17.22 -14.20
CA ILE A 297 3.00 16.58 -15.47
C ILE A 297 3.68 17.28 -16.66
N GLU A 298 3.74 18.61 -16.68
CA GLU A 298 4.49 19.35 -17.72
C GLU A 298 6.00 19.03 -17.70
N ILE A 299 6.61 18.82 -16.52
CA ILE A 299 7.99 18.34 -16.43
C ILE A 299 8.10 16.93 -17.00
N GLY A 300 7.16 16.04 -16.65
CA GLY A 300 7.07 14.67 -17.17
C GLY A 300 7.05 14.58 -18.69
N LYS A 301 6.35 15.49 -19.39
CA LYS A 301 6.36 15.57 -20.87
C LYS A 301 7.75 15.84 -21.44
N SER A 302 8.58 16.63 -20.73
CA SER A 302 9.96 16.95 -21.14
C SER A 302 11.01 15.96 -20.63
N ASN A 303 10.68 15.22 -19.56
CA ASN A 303 11.57 14.39 -18.78
C ASN A 303 10.80 13.16 -18.25
N PRO A 304 10.39 12.21 -19.13
CA PRO A 304 9.54 11.09 -18.75
C PRO A 304 10.19 10.13 -17.76
N ASP A 305 11.50 10.24 -17.54
CA ASP A 305 12.24 9.50 -16.53
C ASP A 305 12.01 10.00 -15.09
N ILE A 306 11.18 11.02 -14.84
CA ILE A 306 10.70 11.29 -13.46
C ILE A 306 9.73 10.20 -12.96
N TYR A 307 9.21 9.37 -13.87
CA TYR A 307 8.21 8.34 -13.61
C TYR A 307 8.80 6.94 -13.60
N PHE A 308 8.20 6.05 -12.82
CA PHE A 308 8.50 4.63 -12.87
C PHE A 308 8.27 4.07 -14.27
N THR A 309 9.16 3.16 -14.68
CA THR A 309 9.27 2.74 -16.08
C THR A 309 9.48 1.23 -16.18
N ASP A 310 8.67 0.57 -17.01
CA ASP A 310 8.71 -0.88 -17.23
C ASP A 310 9.72 -1.28 -18.33
N ARG A 311 9.78 -2.58 -18.64
CA ARG A 311 10.71 -3.13 -19.65
C ARG A 311 10.45 -2.60 -21.06
N GLU A 312 9.21 -2.27 -21.40
CA GLU A 312 8.81 -1.76 -22.71
C GLU A 312 9.03 -0.24 -22.84
N GLY A 313 9.33 0.45 -21.74
CA GLY A 313 9.52 1.89 -21.67
C GLY A 313 8.25 2.69 -21.41
N ARG A 314 7.14 2.02 -21.08
CA ARG A 314 5.88 2.63 -20.61
C ARG A 314 6.11 3.28 -19.25
N ARG A 315 5.38 4.37 -18.97
CA ARG A 315 5.58 5.23 -17.80
C ARG A 315 4.33 5.21 -16.94
N ASN A 316 4.44 4.69 -15.73
CA ASN A 316 3.38 4.84 -14.73
C ASN A 316 3.48 6.27 -14.17
N THR A 317 2.46 7.10 -14.45
CA THR A 317 2.40 8.52 -14.06
C THR A 317 1.95 8.74 -12.63
N GLU A 318 1.56 7.67 -11.95
CA GLU A 318 0.82 7.68 -10.68
C GLU A 318 1.65 8.26 -9.53
N CYS A 319 2.96 8.04 -9.55
CA CYS A 319 3.90 8.56 -8.56
C CYS A 319 5.29 8.81 -9.17
N LEU A 320 6.14 9.55 -8.47
CA LEU A 320 7.51 9.82 -8.91
C LEU A 320 8.44 8.63 -8.67
N SER A 321 9.32 8.34 -9.62
CA SER A 321 10.39 7.34 -9.43
C SER A 321 11.34 7.78 -8.31
N TRP A 322 11.58 6.89 -7.36
CA TRP A 322 12.59 7.05 -6.30
C TRP A 322 14.02 7.31 -6.84
N GLY A 323 14.24 7.07 -8.13
CA GLY A 323 15.46 7.48 -8.84
C GLY A 323 15.73 8.99 -8.79
N ILE A 324 14.70 9.83 -8.67
CA ILE A 324 14.84 11.31 -8.60
C ILE A 324 14.82 11.90 -7.18
N ASP A 325 14.80 11.07 -6.13
CA ASP A 325 14.85 11.49 -4.71
C ASP A 325 15.94 12.54 -4.42
N LYS A 326 17.09 12.41 -5.10
CA LYS A 326 18.31 13.22 -4.88
C LYS A 326 18.71 14.05 -6.12
N GLU A 327 17.88 14.09 -7.15
CA GLU A 327 18.18 14.77 -8.42
C GLU A 327 17.31 16.03 -8.57
N ARG A 328 17.92 17.20 -8.83
CA ARG A 328 17.24 18.51 -8.82
C ARG A 328 16.43 18.79 -10.09
N VAL A 329 15.49 17.91 -10.41
CA VAL A 329 14.74 17.92 -11.68
C VAL A 329 13.33 18.50 -11.59
N LEU A 330 12.85 18.81 -10.37
CA LEU A 330 11.53 19.40 -10.11
C LEU A 330 11.65 20.91 -9.93
N GLN A 331 11.92 21.62 -11.04
CA GLN A 331 12.21 23.07 -11.08
C GLN A 331 13.32 23.51 -10.10
N GLY A 332 14.34 22.67 -9.92
CA GLY A 332 15.46 22.90 -9.00
C GLY A 332 15.32 22.24 -7.63
N ARG A 333 14.11 21.76 -7.25
CA ARG A 333 13.89 20.87 -6.09
C ARG A 333 14.15 19.41 -6.46
N THR A 334 14.46 18.57 -5.47
CA THR A 334 14.38 17.09 -5.59
C THR A 334 13.03 16.57 -5.09
N ALA A 335 12.66 15.32 -5.38
CA ALA A 335 11.36 14.77 -4.95
C ALA A 335 11.16 14.85 -3.42
N VAL A 336 12.18 14.47 -2.62
CA VAL A 336 12.05 14.49 -1.15
C VAL A 336 11.98 15.91 -0.56
N GLU A 337 12.52 16.92 -1.26
CA GLU A 337 12.35 18.33 -0.86
C GLU A 337 10.91 18.81 -1.11
N VAL A 338 10.28 18.38 -2.21
CA VAL A 338 8.87 18.67 -2.51
C VAL A 338 7.96 18.05 -1.44
N TYR A 339 8.17 16.78 -1.11
CA TYR A 339 7.42 16.10 -0.05
C TYR A 339 7.59 16.78 1.31
N PHE A 340 8.82 17.21 1.66
CA PHE A 340 9.07 17.92 2.91
C PHE A 340 8.43 19.32 2.95
N ASP A 341 8.50 20.09 1.85
CA ASP A 341 7.81 21.39 1.77
C ASP A 341 6.29 21.23 1.96
N PHE A 342 5.69 20.19 1.36
CA PHE A 342 4.27 19.86 1.48
C PHE A 342 3.89 19.46 2.92
N MET A 343 4.63 18.53 3.52
CA MET A 343 4.41 18.10 4.92
C MET A 343 4.59 19.26 5.91
N ARG A 344 5.57 20.14 5.69
CA ARG A 344 5.77 21.36 6.49
C ARG A 344 4.63 22.36 6.30
N SER A 345 4.13 22.52 5.07
CA SER A 345 2.97 23.36 4.76
C SER A 345 1.72 22.86 5.51
N PHE A 346 1.45 21.55 5.45
CA PHE A 346 0.38 20.91 6.23
C PHE A 346 0.55 21.13 7.74
N ARG A 347 1.76 20.87 8.29
CA ARG A 347 2.04 21.03 9.72
C ARG A 347 1.74 22.45 10.20
N VAL A 348 2.15 23.47 9.46
CA VAL A 348 1.94 24.88 9.84
C VAL A 348 0.47 25.28 9.72
N GLU A 349 -0.21 24.80 8.67
CA GLU A 349 -1.60 25.18 8.39
C GLU A 349 -2.61 24.57 9.37
N PHE A 350 -2.32 23.37 9.89
CA PHE A 350 -3.21 22.62 10.79
C PHE A 350 -2.70 22.51 12.24
N ASP A 351 -1.85 23.44 12.68
CA ASP A 351 -1.21 23.43 14.00
C ASP A 351 -2.21 23.23 15.15
N GLU A 352 -3.33 23.97 15.14
CA GLU A 352 -4.40 23.83 16.14
C GLU A 352 -4.98 22.40 16.23
N TYR A 353 -5.01 21.65 15.12
CA TYR A 353 -5.55 20.28 15.08
C TYR A 353 -4.56 19.24 15.61
N PHE A 354 -3.26 19.57 15.63
CA PHE A 354 -2.24 18.79 16.34
C PHE A 354 -2.23 19.14 17.84
N GLU A 355 -2.38 20.42 18.22
CA GLU A 355 -2.44 20.84 19.64
C GLU A 355 -3.72 20.35 20.34
N ASP A 356 -4.89 20.41 19.68
CA ASP A 356 -6.14 19.79 20.15
C ASP A 356 -6.08 18.24 20.14
N GLY A 357 -5.04 17.66 19.51
CA GLY A 357 -4.90 16.22 19.28
C GLY A 357 -6.03 15.61 18.45
N ILE A 358 -6.68 16.39 17.57
CA ILE A 358 -7.72 15.89 16.64
C ILE A 358 -7.08 15.00 15.58
N ILE A 359 -5.95 15.45 15.01
CA ILE A 359 -5.09 14.62 14.17
C ILE A 359 -4.41 13.60 15.08
N SER A 360 -4.78 12.32 14.94
CA SER A 360 -4.18 11.22 15.71
C SER A 360 -2.94 10.65 15.03
N GLU A 361 -2.86 10.68 13.69
CA GLU A 361 -1.79 10.05 12.91
C GLU A 361 -1.65 10.68 11.52
N ILE A 362 -0.42 10.71 11.00
CA ILE A 362 -0.13 11.05 9.60
C ILE A 362 0.41 9.81 8.88
N GLU A 363 -0.34 9.26 7.92
CA GLU A 363 0.22 8.27 6.99
C GLU A 363 1.03 8.99 5.90
N VAL A 364 2.24 8.51 5.65
CA VAL A 364 3.15 9.10 4.66
C VAL A 364 3.13 8.26 3.40
N GLY A 365 2.58 8.79 2.31
CA GLY A 365 2.55 8.08 1.03
C GLY A 365 3.94 7.92 0.41
N LEU A 366 4.35 6.70 0.06
CA LEU A 366 5.70 6.38 -0.44
C LEU A 366 5.73 5.78 -1.86
N GLY A 367 4.59 5.71 -2.56
CA GLY A 367 4.49 5.15 -3.90
C GLY A 367 3.07 5.17 -4.46
N ALA A 368 2.80 4.27 -5.40
CA ALA A 368 1.49 4.00 -5.98
C ALA A 368 0.48 3.56 -4.90
N CYS A 369 -0.78 4.00 -5.00
CA CYS A 369 -1.77 3.97 -3.89
C CYS A 369 -1.30 4.53 -2.53
N GLY A 370 -0.21 5.32 -2.51
CA GLY A 370 0.48 5.73 -1.27
C GLY A 370 1.36 4.64 -0.64
N GLU A 371 1.32 3.42 -1.16
CA GLU A 371 1.96 2.24 -0.58
C GLU A 371 3.47 2.23 -0.83
N LEU A 372 4.25 1.72 0.12
CA LEU A 372 5.70 1.52 -0.02
C LEU A 372 5.99 0.33 -0.96
N ARG A 373 5.85 0.54 -2.27
CA ARG A 373 6.12 -0.44 -3.34
C ARG A 373 6.40 0.23 -4.68
N TYR A 374 6.93 -0.56 -5.61
CA TYR A 374 6.93 -0.22 -7.04
C TYR A 374 5.53 -0.44 -7.66
N PRO A 375 5.15 0.26 -8.75
CA PRO A 375 3.90 0.04 -9.49
C PRO A 375 3.96 -1.20 -10.40
N SER A 376 4.28 -2.37 -9.84
CA SER A 376 4.57 -3.59 -10.62
C SER A 376 3.35 -4.29 -11.21
N TYR A 377 2.14 -3.94 -10.80
CA TYR A 377 0.87 -4.56 -11.22
C TYR A 377 -0.15 -3.55 -11.78
N ALA A 378 0.33 -2.48 -12.42
CA ALA A 378 -0.50 -1.41 -12.95
C ALA A 378 -1.52 -1.90 -14.01
N ALA A 379 -2.82 -1.83 -13.68
CA ALA A 379 -3.90 -2.32 -14.56
C ALA A 379 -3.99 -1.56 -15.89
N ASN A 380 -3.65 -0.26 -15.89
CA ASN A 380 -3.56 0.58 -17.10
C ASN A 380 -2.42 0.15 -18.07
N HIS A 381 -1.43 -0.61 -17.61
CA HIS A 381 -0.41 -1.25 -18.45
C HIS A 381 -0.84 -2.65 -18.93
N GLY A 382 -2.06 -3.09 -18.61
CA GLY A 382 -2.62 -4.37 -19.03
C GLY A 382 -2.31 -5.54 -18.09
N TRP A 383 -1.81 -5.27 -16.88
CA TRP A 383 -1.75 -6.30 -15.83
C TRP A 383 -3.14 -6.81 -15.47
N LYS A 384 -3.23 -8.10 -15.12
CA LYS A 384 -4.42 -8.74 -14.55
C LYS A 384 -4.01 -9.69 -13.44
N TYR A 385 -4.82 -9.79 -12.39
CA TYR A 385 -4.65 -10.83 -11.38
C TYR A 385 -4.77 -12.24 -12.02
N PRO A 386 -3.95 -13.23 -11.63
CA PRO A 386 -2.86 -13.17 -10.65
C PRO A 386 -1.45 -12.98 -11.28
N GLY A 387 -1.26 -12.16 -12.31
CA GLY A 387 0.02 -12.00 -12.99
C GLY A 387 1.20 -11.58 -12.08
N ILE A 388 2.42 -12.06 -12.37
CA ILE A 388 3.64 -11.76 -11.58
C ILE A 388 4.06 -10.28 -11.54
N GLY A 389 3.52 -9.44 -12.44
CA GLY A 389 3.94 -8.04 -12.58
C GLY A 389 5.29 -7.86 -13.27
N GLU A 390 5.82 -6.63 -13.28
CA GLU A 390 7.15 -6.33 -13.85
C GLU A 390 7.98 -5.39 -12.96
N PHE A 391 9.32 -5.55 -13.02
CA PHE A 391 10.26 -4.66 -12.36
C PHE A 391 10.22 -3.23 -12.95
N GLN A 392 9.95 -2.21 -12.14
CA GLN A 392 9.69 -0.84 -12.60
C GLN A 392 10.93 0.08 -12.62
N CYS A 393 12.11 -0.49 -12.90
CA CYS A 393 13.41 0.14 -12.71
C CYS A 393 14.09 0.66 -13.98
N TYR A 394 13.36 0.82 -15.09
CA TYR A 394 13.96 1.11 -16.40
C TYR A 394 14.13 2.62 -16.71
N ASP A 395 13.77 3.52 -15.79
CA ASP A 395 14.04 4.95 -15.94
C ASP A 395 15.55 5.25 -15.88
N ARG A 396 15.98 6.36 -16.49
CA ARG A 396 17.42 6.67 -16.60
C ARG A 396 18.13 6.87 -15.27
N TYR A 397 17.44 7.23 -14.19
CA TYR A 397 18.03 7.47 -12.87
C TYR A 397 18.19 6.16 -12.08
N LEU A 398 17.19 5.28 -12.10
CA LEU A 398 17.31 3.93 -11.54
C LEU A 398 18.32 3.07 -12.33
N GLN A 399 18.35 3.15 -13.66
CA GLN A 399 19.40 2.48 -14.46
C GLN A 399 20.82 3.04 -14.18
N LYS A 400 20.94 4.35 -13.90
CA LYS A 400 22.19 4.99 -13.44
C LYS A 400 22.58 4.57 -12.02
N ASN A 401 21.61 4.30 -11.15
CA ASN A 401 21.81 3.77 -9.80
C ASN A 401 22.29 2.30 -9.84
N LEU A 402 21.57 1.43 -10.56
CA LEU A 402 21.93 0.02 -10.78
C LEU A 402 23.34 -0.14 -11.35
N ARG A 403 23.71 0.71 -12.34
CA ARG A 403 25.05 0.73 -12.90
C ARG A 403 26.13 0.99 -11.87
N ARG A 404 25.95 2.02 -11.02
CA ARG A 404 26.87 2.34 -9.91
C ARG A 404 26.95 1.20 -8.89
N ALA A 405 25.84 0.54 -8.57
CA ALA A 405 25.82 -0.59 -7.64
C ALA A 405 26.58 -1.81 -8.20
N ALA A 406 26.42 -2.10 -9.50
CA ALA A 406 27.11 -3.18 -10.19
C ALA A 406 28.63 -2.90 -10.33
N GLU A 407 29.00 -1.66 -10.65
CA GLU A 407 30.39 -1.19 -10.69
C GLU A 407 31.06 -1.25 -9.31
N ALA A 408 30.38 -0.78 -8.25
CA ALA A 408 30.87 -0.83 -6.88
C ALA A 408 31.07 -2.26 -6.35
N ARG A 409 30.33 -3.24 -6.88
CA ARG A 409 30.50 -4.68 -6.58
C ARG A 409 31.55 -5.36 -7.48
N GLY A 410 32.20 -4.63 -8.40
CA GLY A 410 33.19 -5.17 -9.33
C GLY A 410 32.61 -6.00 -10.49
N HIS A 411 31.29 -5.95 -10.69
CA HIS A 411 30.56 -6.76 -11.68
C HIS A 411 29.75 -5.87 -12.63
N ALA A 412 30.42 -4.98 -13.39
CA ALA A 412 29.75 -4.05 -14.32
C ALA A 412 28.83 -4.72 -15.36
N MET A 413 29.02 -6.02 -15.66
CA MET A 413 28.11 -6.82 -16.49
C MET A 413 26.72 -7.08 -15.86
N TRP A 414 26.55 -6.83 -14.56
CA TRP A 414 25.27 -6.88 -13.84
C TRP A 414 24.54 -5.52 -13.85
N ALA A 415 25.04 -4.52 -14.59
CA ALA A 415 24.40 -3.21 -14.77
C ALA A 415 23.21 -3.24 -15.75
N LYS A 416 22.29 -4.20 -15.56
CA LYS A 416 21.05 -4.41 -16.32
C LYS A 416 19.98 -5.06 -15.43
N SER A 417 18.71 -4.93 -15.83
CA SER A 417 17.60 -5.69 -15.25
C SER A 417 17.51 -7.11 -15.85
N PRO A 418 16.85 -8.10 -15.21
CA PRO A 418 16.72 -9.45 -15.74
C PRO A 418 15.94 -9.50 -17.06
N ASP A 419 16.48 -10.18 -18.06
CA ASP A 419 15.90 -10.32 -19.40
C ASP A 419 14.99 -11.55 -19.55
N ASN A 420 15.04 -12.48 -18.60
CA ASN A 420 14.26 -13.72 -18.55
C ASN A 420 13.11 -13.72 -17.51
N ALA A 421 12.76 -12.55 -16.98
CA ALA A 421 11.71 -12.36 -15.96
C ALA A 421 10.25 -12.39 -16.48
N GLY A 422 10.02 -12.77 -17.75
CA GLY A 422 8.68 -12.77 -18.34
C GLY A 422 8.15 -11.36 -18.63
N HIS A 423 6.84 -11.18 -18.40
CA HIS A 423 6.07 -9.95 -18.54
C HIS A 423 4.93 -9.92 -17.50
N TYR A 424 4.20 -8.80 -17.37
CA TYR A 424 3.18 -8.55 -16.32
C TYR A 424 2.24 -9.75 -16.00
N ASN A 425 1.80 -10.49 -17.02
CA ASN A 425 0.82 -11.58 -16.93
C ASN A 425 1.43 -12.97 -17.13
N SER A 426 2.74 -13.12 -16.95
CA SER A 426 3.38 -14.44 -16.84
C SER A 426 3.04 -15.11 -15.51
N GLU A 427 3.18 -16.44 -15.46
CA GLU A 427 3.25 -17.24 -14.23
C GLU A 427 4.73 -17.47 -13.86
N PRO A 428 5.11 -17.64 -12.57
CA PRO A 428 6.51 -17.76 -12.15
C PRO A 428 7.26 -18.87 -12.89
N ASN A 429 6.64 -20.06 -12.98
CA ASN A 429 7.22 -21.26 -13.60
C ASN A 429 7.32 -21.19 -15.13
N ASN A 430 6.67 -20.21 -15.77
CA ASN A 430 6.80 -19.96 -17.22
C ASN A 430 7.92 -18.94 -17.54
N THR A 431 8.68 -18.48 -16.53
CA THR A 431 9.83 -17.58 -16.70
C THR A 431 11.16 -18.28 -16.40
N GLY A 432 12.28 -17.73 -16.89
CA GLY A 432 13.62 -18.22 -16.51
C GLY A 432 14.13 -17.64 -15.19
N PHE A 433 13.54 -16.52 -14.74
CA PHE A 433 13.95 -15.85 -13.52
C PHE A 433 13.25 -16.37 -12.26
N PHE A 434 11.92 -16.59 -12.32
CA PHE A 434 11.08 -16.87 -11.15
C PHE A 434 10.62 -18.33 -11.00
N CYS A 435 11.01 -19.23 -11.91
CA CYS A 435 10.69 -20.65 -11.77
C CYS A 435 11.44 -21.30 -10.59
N ASP A 436 11.00 -22.49 -10.16
CA ASP A 436 11.69 -23.25 -9.12
C ASP A 436 13.16 -23.55 -9.51
N GLY A 437 14.11 -22.98 -8.76
CA GLY A 437 15.55 -23.04 -9.08
C GLY A 437 16.03 -22.04 -10.14
N GLY A 438 15.19 -21.09 -10.56
CA GLY A 438 15.49 -20.05 -11.55
C GLY A 438 16.48 -18.97 -11.09
N ASP A 439 16.76 -18.02 -11.99
CA ASP A 439 17.83 -17.03 -11.80
C ASP A 439 17.65 -16.08 -10.61
N TYR A 440 16.48 -16.01 -9.95
CA TYR A 440 16.27 -15.20 -8.75
C TYR A 440 17.24 -15.54 -7.60
N ASP A 441 17.59 -16.83 -7.43
CA ASP A 441 18.61 -17.29 -6.47
C ASP A 441 20.01 -17.48 -7.08
N SER A 442 20.25 -16.97 -8.30
CA SER A 442 21.61 -16.87 -8.84
C SER A 442 22.42 -15.79 -8.10
N TYR A 443 23.75 -15.75 -8.29
CA TYR A 443 24.57 -14.64 -7.78
C TYR A 443 24.16 -13.27 -8.35
N TYR A 444 23.62 -13.25 -9.57
CA TYR A 444 23.11 -12.05 -10.23
C TYR A 444 21.71 -11.67 -9.71
N GLY A 445 20.79 -12.64 -9.60
CA GLY A 445 19.44 -12.42 -9.07
C GLY A 445 19.46 -11.90 -7.63
N ARG A 446 20.23 -12.54 -6.75
CA ARG A 446 20.43 -12.06 -5.37
C ARG A 446 21.07 -10.67 -5.31
N PHE A 447 21.92 -10.29 -6.26
CA PHE A 447 22.44 -8.92 -6.35
C PHE A 447 21.35 -7.94 -6.80
N PHE A 448 20.63 -8.25 -7.88
CA PHE A 448 19.61 -7.37 -8.47
C PHE A 448 18.43 -7.17 -7.51
N LEU A 449 17.90 -8.23 -6.90
CA LEU A 449 16.80 -8.16 -5.96
C LEU A 449 17.19 -7.43 -4.67
N ASN A 450 18.40 -7.66 -4.15
CA ASN A 450 18.91 -6.89 -3.01
C ASN A 450 19.10 -5.41 -3.37
N TRP A 451 19.52 -5.07 -4.60
CA TRP A 451 19.60 -3.68 -5.05
C TRP A 451 18.20 -3.04 -5.15
N TYR A 452 17.26 -3.71 -5.81
CA TYR A 452 15.90 -3.22 -6.05
C TYR A 452 15.14 -3.00 -4.74
N ALA A 453 15.20 -3.95 -3.81
CA ALA A 453 14.66 -3.80 -2.46
C ALA A 453 15.44 -2.78 -1.61
N GLN A 454 16.77 -2.66 -1.77
CA GLN A 454 17.51 -1.62 -1.06
C GLN A 454 17.08 -0.22 -1.49
N VAL A 455 16.77 0.02 -2.77
CA VAL A 455 16.27 1.32 -3.25
C VAL A 455 14.93 1.70 -2.60
N LEU A 456 14.03 0.73 -2.39
CA LEU A 456 12.77 0.88 -1.66
C LEU A 456 13.01 1.29 -0.19
N LEU A 457 13.88 0.56 0.52
CA LEU A 457 14.26 0.86 1.90
C LEU A 457 14.94 2.23 2.01
N ASP A 458 15.81 2.56 1.05
CA ASP A 458 16.51 3.84 0.94
C ASP A 458 15.55 5.02 0.78
N HIS A 459 14.46 4.83 0.02
CA HIS A 459 13.44 5.85 -0.19
C HIS A 459 12.64 6.12 1.09
N ALA A 460 12.09 5.06 1.70
CA ALA A 460 11.39 5.15 2.98
C ALA A 460 12.26 5.82 4.05
N ASP A 461 13.54 5.46 4.15
CA ASP A 461 14.47 6.05 5.11
C ASP A 461 14.65 7.57 4.95
N ARG A 462 14.58 8.08 3.71
CA ARG A 462 14.69 9.51 3.42
C ARG A 462 13.41 10.27 3.73
N VAL A 463 12.27 9.77 3.24
CA VAL A 463 11.01 10.48 3.37
C VAL A 463 10.55 10.46 4.83
N LEU A 464 10.73 9.36 5.57
CA LEU A 464 10.38 9.28 6.99
C LEU A 464 11.28 10.13 7.89
N MET A 465 12.57 10.26 7.58
CA MET A 465 13.45 11.23 8.25
C MET A 465 12.91 12.66 8.13
N LEU A 466 12.41 13.04 6.95
CA LEU A 466 11.85 14.36 6.69
C LEU A 466 10.44 14.52 7.27
N ALA A 467 9.61 13.48 7.22
CA ALA A 467 8.31 13.44 7.88
C ALA A 467 8.45 13.59 9.40
N ARG A 468 9.46 12.97 10.02
CA ARG A 468 9.75 13.14 11.46
C ARG A 468 10.19 14.56 11.84
N LEU A 469 10.82 15.29 10.93
CA LEU A 469 11.16 16.71 11.11
C LEU A 469 9.97 17.64 10.85
N ALA A 470 8.97 17.21 10.05
CA ALA A 470 7.74 17.95 9.84
C ALA A 470 6.69 17.69 10.93
N PHE A 471 6.63 16.46 11.47
CA PHE A 471 5.62 15.97 12.42
C PHE A 471 6.26 15.52 13.74
N GLU A 472 7.14 16.35 14.30
CA GLU A 472 7.75 16.10 15.60
C GLU A 472 6.66 15.99 16.69
N GLY A 473 6.68 14.90 17.45
CA GLY A 473 5.69 14.60 18.50
C GLY A 473 4.42 13.87 18.04
N SER A 474 4.12 13.81 16.74
CA SER A 474 2.92 13.11 16.20
C SER A 474 3.18 11.62 15.95
N ALA A 475 2.12 10.81 15.84
CA ALA A 475 2.24 9.47 15.24
C ALA A 475 2.38 9.59 13.71
N ILE A 476 3.21 8.74 13.10
CA ILE A 476 3.29 8.60 11.63
C ILE A 476 3.23 7.13 11.24
N ALA A 477 2.58 6.83 10.12
CA ALA A 477 2.40 5.48 9.59
C ALA A 477 2.93 5.35 8.15
N VAL A 478 3.17 4.10 7.72
CA VAL A 478 3.47 3.74 6.33
C VAL A 478 2.64 2.53 5.93
N LYS A 479 1.92 2.66 4.82
CA LYS A 479 1.18 1.57 4.19
C LYS A 479 2.09 0.61 3.44
N VAL A 480 1.96 -0.68 3.72
CA VAL A 480 2.65 -1.77 3.03
C VAL A 480 1.60 -2.67 2.38
N SER A 481 1.76 -2.98 1.10
CA SER A 481 0.72 -3.66 0.31
C SER A 481 0.72 -5.18 0.52
N GLY A 482 -0.48 -5.77 0.64
CA GLY A 482 -0.69 -7.21 0.81
C GLY A 482 -0.61 -8.00 -0.50
N ILE A 483 0.61 -8.20 -1.02
CA ILE A 483 0.85 -8.95 -2.27
C ILE A 483 0.76 -10.47 -2.03
N HIS A 484 -0.46 -10.96 -1.89
CA HIS A 484 -0.74 -12.33 -1.43
C HIS A 484 -0.64 -13.42 -2.51
N TRP A 485 -0.54 -13.07 -3.79
CA TRP A 485 -0.48 -14.04 -4.90
C TRP A 485 0.95 -14.48 -5.23
N TRP A 486 1.11 -15.73 -5.67
CA TRP A 486 2.37 -16.49 -5.75
C TRP A 486 3.12 -16.71 -4.43
N TYR A 487 2.56 -16.34 -3.27
CA TYR A 487 3.18 -16.55 -1.95
C TYR A 487 3.49 -18.02 -1.64
N LYS A 488 2.79 -18.99 -2.27
CA LYS A 488 3.08 -20.43 -2.14
C LYS A 488 4.14 -20.95 -3.14
N THR A 489 4.79 -20.09 -3.92
CA THR A 489 5.90 -20.46 -4.82
C THR A 489 7.24 -20.18 -4.14
N ALA A 490 8.31 -20.89 -4.52
CA ALA A 490 9.62 -20.65 -3.89
C ALA A 490 10.18 -19.23 -4.14
N SER A 491 9.80 -18.61 -5.26
CA SER A 491 10.30 -17.30 -5.68
C SER A 491 9.48 -16.11 -5.20
N HIS A 492 8.22 -16.27 -4.78
CA HIS A 492 7.34 -15.17 -4.37
C HIS A 492 7.29 -14.03 -5.41
N ALA A 493 7.10 -14.38 -6.68
CA ALA A 493 7.43 -13.51 -7.82
C ALA A 493 6.77 -12.11 -7.81
N ALA A 494 5.51 -11.99 -7.37
CA ALA A 494 4.83 -10.69 -7.31
C ALA A 494 5.37 -9.77 -6.19
N GLU A 495 5.72 -10.34 -5.03
CA GLU A 495 6.43 -9.61 -3.97
C GLU A 495 7.78 -9.09 -4.49
N LEU A 496 8.53 -9.93 -5.20
CA LEU A 496 9.81 -9.54 -5.80
C LEU A 496 9.67 -8.38 -6.81
N THR A 497 8.65 -8.38 -7.67
CA THR A 497 8.44 -7.26 -8.62
C THR A 497 7.92 -5.99 -7.93
N ALA A 498 7.11 -6.13 -6.87
CA ALA A 498 6.66 -5.02 -6.03
C ALA A 498 7.79 -4.39 -5.18
N GLY A 499 8.90 -5.11 -4.99
CA GLY A 499 10.10 -4.65 -4.27
C GLY A 499 10.36 -5.34 -2.94
N PHE A 500 9.44 -6.20 -2.49
CA PHE A 500 9.57 -7.00 -1.28
C PHE A 500 10.42 -8.23 -1.59
N TYR A 501 11.70 -8.22 -1.19
CA TYR A 501 12.62 -9.34 -1.44
C TYR A 501 12.36 -10.50 -0.48
N ASN A 502 11.20 -11.16 -0.63
CA ASN A 502 10.63 -12.16 0.28
C ASN A 502 10.54 -13.59 -0.31
N PRO A 503 11.58 -14.16 -0.97
CA PRO A 503 11.52 -15.56 -1.39
C PRO A 503 11.44 -16.48 -0.16
N CYS A 504 11.03 -17.75 -0.33
CA CYS A 504 10.67 -18.65 0.77
C CYS A 504 11.80 -18.99 1.77
N ASN A 505 13.02 -18.48 1.54
CA ASN A 505 14.21 -18.63 2.38
C ASN A 505 14.72 -17.31 3.02
N ARG A 506 14.03 -16.18 2.84
CA ARG A 506 14.45 -14.85 3.32
C ARG A 506 13.25 -13.96 3.64
N ASP A 507 13.18 -13.46 4.87
CA ASP A 507 12.21 -12.42 5.26
C ASP A 507 12.46 -11.09 4.53
N GLY A 508 11.50 -10.68 3.70
CA GLY A 508 11.46 -9.41 2.97
C GLY A 508 10.93 -8.22 3.77
N TYR A 509 10.14 -8.47 4.82
CA TYR A 509 9.41 -7.46 5.58
C TYR A 509 10.14 -7.01 6.85
N ALA A 510 10.89 -7.89 7.52
CA ALA A 510 11.71 -7.51 8.67
C ALA A 510 12.68 -6.33 8.38
N PRO A 511 13.34 -6.21 7.21
CA PRO A 511 14.11 -5.02 6.85
C PRO A 511 13.27 -3.73 6.77
N ILE A 512 12.03 -3.82 6.28
CA ILE A 512 11.10 -2.67 6.23
C ILE A 512 10.75 -2.26 7.66
N ALA A 513 10.38 -3.22 8.52
CA ALA A 513 10.06 -2.98 9.92
C ALA A 513 11.24 -2.33 10.69
N GLN A 514 12.50 -2.65 10.37
CA GLN A 514 13.66 -1.94 10.96
C GLN A 514 13.81 -0.48 10.46
N VAL A 515 13.47 -0.18 9.20
CA VAL A 515 13.43 1.22 8.70
C VAL A 515 12.31 2.00 9.37
N LEU A 516 11.10 1.42 9.48
CA LEU A 516 9.99 2.04 10.22
C LEU A 516 10.38 2.27 11.69
N LYS A 517 10.97 1.27 12.36
CA LYS A 517 11.48 1.38 13.74
C LYS A 517 12.49 2.50 13.92
N LYS A 518 13.44 2.67 12.99
CA LYS A 518 14.44 3.75 13.03
C LYS A 518 13.78 5.14 13.10
N HIS A 519 12.63 5.31 12.46
CA HIS A 519 11.83 6.53 12.48
C HIS A 519 10.63 6.46 13.42
N GLY A 520 10.51 5.42 14.27
CA GLY A 520 9.37 5.19 15.16
C GLY A 520 8.01 5.24 14.45
N ALA A 521 7.95 4.81 13.18
CA ALA A 521 6.73 4.80 12.38
C ALA A 521 5.93 3.50 12.63
N ALA A 522 4.61 3.59 12.60
CA ALA A 522 3.72 2.44 12.53
C ALA A 522 3.75 1.82 11.13
N LEU A 523 3.51 0.52 11.05
CA LEU A 523 3.19 -0.17 9.79
C LEU A 523 1.67 -0.23 9.64
N ASN A 524 1.12 0.20 8.51
CA ASN A 524 -0.27 -0.05 8.15
C ASN A 524 -0.31 -1.16 7.09
N PHE A 525 -1.16 -2.17 7.26
CA PHE A 525 -1.22 -3.34 6.38
C PHE A 525 -2.64 -3.64 5.89
N THR A 526 -2.77 -4.01 4.62
CA THR A 526 -4.06 -4.39 4.01
C THR A 526 -4.36 -5.89 4.19
N CYS A 527 -5.47 -6.37 3.64
CA CYS A 527 -5.78 -7.80 3.44
C CYS A 527 -6.10 -8.62 4.72
N VAL A 528 -6.32 -7.99 5.87
CA VAL A 528 -6.65 -8.72 7.13
C VAL A 528 -8.06 -9.32 7.16
N GLU A 529 -8.92 -8.98 6.20
CA GLU A 529 -10.23 -9.58 5.98
C GLU A 529 -10.17 -10.86 5.13
N LEU A 530 -9.11 -11.03 4.34
CA LEU A 530 -9.01 -12.12 3.36
C LEU A 530 -8.72 -13.48 4.01
N ARG A 531 -9.26 -14.52 3.38
CA ARG A 531 -9.07 -15.93 3.74
C ARG A 531 -8.37 -16.68 2.62
N THR A 532 -7.50 -17.61 2.99
CA THR A 532 -6.69 -18.39 2.04
C THR A 532 -7.50 -19.51 1.37
N MET A 533 -8.61 -19.95 1.97
CA MET A 533 -9.54 -20.91 1.34
C MET A 533 -10.33 -20.27 0.21
N ASP A 534 -10.98 -19.12 0.45
CA ASP A 534 -11.80 -18.40 -0.52
C ASP A 534 -10.99 -18.07 -1.80
N GLN A 535 -9.75 -17.62 -1.63
CA GLN A 535 -8.81 -17.38 -2.73
C GLN A 535 -8.44 -18.67 -3.49
N HIS A 536 -8.42 -19.83 -2.83
CA HIS A 536 -8.16 -21.12 -3.47
C HIS A 536 -9.40 -21.70 -4.18
N GLU A 537 -10.61 -21.35 -3.74
CA GLU A 537 -11.85 -21.77 -4.39
C GLU A 537 -12.14 -20.92 -5.65
N VAL A 538 -11.83 -19.62 -5.63
CA VAL A 538 -12.04 -18.72 -6.78
C VAL A 538 -10.85 -18.69 -7.75
N TYR A 539 -9.61 -18.69 -7.25
CA TYR A 539 -8.38 -18.54 -8.04
C TYR A 539 -7.28 -19.55 -7.62
N PRO A 540 -7.50 -20.87 -7.72
CA PRO A 540 -6.54 -21.89 -7.30
C PRO A 540 -5.16 -21.75 -7.96
N GLU A 541 -5.10 -21.26 -9.19
CA GLU A 541 -3.88 -21.01 -9.95
C GLU A 541 -3.04 -19.83 -9.43
N ALA A 542 -3.63 -18.90 -8.67
CA ALA A 542 -2.92 -17.76 -8.09
C ALA A 542 -1.89 -18.15 -7.01
N LEU A 543 -1.95 -19.40 -6.51
CA LEU A 543 -1.09 -19.93 -5.44
C LEU A 543 -0.99 -18.96 -4.24
N ALA A 544 -2.11 -18.32 -3.91
CA ALA A 544 -2.18 -17.24 -2.95
C ALA A 544 -2.23 -17.72 -1.49
N ASP A 545 -1.75 -16.89 -0.56
CA ASP A 545 -1.86 -17.13 0.88
C ASP A 545 -1.92 -15.82 1.70
N PRO A 546 -3.05 -15.09 1.64
CA PRO A 546 -3.21 -13.86 2.43
C PRO A 546 -3.06 -14.11 3.94
N GLU A 547 -3.50 -15.25 4.47
CA GLU A 547 -3.38 -15.55 5.90
C GLU A 547 -1.92 -15.80 6.32
N GLY A 548 -1.14 -16.51 5.49
CA GLY A 548 0.30 -16.69 5.70
C GLY A 548 1.07 -15.37 5.61
N LEU A 549 0.72 -14.51 4.65
CA LEU A 549 1.33 -13.20 4.46
C LEU A 549 1.01 -12.25 5.62
N VAL A 550 -0.26 -12.11 6.02
CA VAL A 550 -0.67 -11.31 7.18
C VAL A 550 0.07 -11.80 8.43
N TRP A 551 0.16 -13.11 8.67
CA TRP A 551 0.91 -13.65 9.79
C TRP A 551 2.40 -13.24 9.76
N GLN A 552 3.05 -13.27 8.59
CA GLN A 552 4.45 -12.85 8.47
C GLN A 552 4.61 -11.35 8.78
N VAL A 553 3.84 -10.48 8.12
CA VAL A 553 4.04 -9.02 8.21
C VAL A 553 3.73 -8.49 9.61
N LEU A 554 2.64 -8.94 10.23
CA LEU A 554 2.28 -8.53 11.60
C LEU A 554 3.38 -8.94 12.60
N ASN A 555 3.91 -10.16 12.50
CA ASN A 555 4.96 -10.62 13.42
C ASN A 555 6.32 -9.96 13.15
N ALA A 556 6.71 -9.74 11.89
CA ALA A 556 7.93 -9.01 11.56
C ALA A 556 7.92 -7.57 12.11
N ALA A 557 6.75 -6.94 12.16
CA ALA A 557 6.54 -5.63 12.78
C ALA A 557 6.53 -5.69 14.32
N TRP A 558 5.78 -6.61 14.93
CA TRP A 558 5.74 -6.75 16.40
C TRP A 558 7.06 -7.22 17.01
N ASP A 559 7.82 -8.10 16.35
CA ASP A 559 9.18 -8.51 16.79
C ASP A 559 10.21 -7.39 16.57
N ALA A 560 9.99 -6.49 15.60
CA ALA A 560 10.71 -5.23 15.54
C ALA A 560 10.28 -4.26 16.66
N GLY A 561 9.12 -4.46 17.29
CA GLY A 561 8.59 -3.58 18.33
C GLY A 561 8.04 -2.27 17.79
N ILE A 562 7.44 -2.29 16.58
CA ILE A 562 6.66 -1.15 16.05
C ILE A 562 5.16 -1.41 16.21
N GLN A 563 4.38 -0.32 16.22
CA GLN A 563 2.92 -0.39 16.18
C GLN A 563 2.45 -0.84 14.80
N VAL A 564 1.30 -1.50 14.76
CA VAL A 564 0.68 -1.97 13.52
C VAL A 564 -0.77 -1.53 13.45
N ALA A 565 -1.12 -0.78 12.42
CA ALA A 565 -2.49 -0.47 12.01
C ALA A 565 -2.89 -1.38 10.84
N SER A 566 -4.18 -1.41 10.47
CA SER A 566 -4.61 -2.23 9.35
C SER A 566 -5.90 -1.75 8.68
N GLU A 567 -6.08 -2.15 7.43
CA GLU A 567 -7.24 -1.90 6.59
C GLU A 567 -7.74 -3.20 5.93
N ASN A 568 -9.04 -3.27 5.64
CA ASN A 568 -9.57 -4.28 4.71
C ASN A 568 -9.20 -3.89 3.27
N ALA A 569 -8.67 -4.83 2.47
CA ALA A 569 -8.32 -4.56 1.07
C ALA A 569 -9.55 -4.46 0.15
N LEU A 570 -10.61 -5.22 0.45
CA LEU A 570 -11.87 -5.25 -0.30
C LEU A 570 -13.05 -4.82 0.58
N PRO A 571 -14.10 -4.22 0.01
CA PRO A 571 -15.31 -3.88 0.76
C PRO A 571 -15.94 -5.12 1.39
N CYS A 572 -16.15 -5.07 2.71
CA CYS A 572 -16.72 -6.16 3.51
C CYS A 572 -17.88 -5.60 4.34
N TYR A 573 -19.03 -6.25 4.30
CA TYR A 573 -20.25 -5.85 5.04
C TYR A 573 -20.83 -7.00 5.87
N ASP A 574 -20.28 -8.20 5.69
CA ASP A 574 -20.76 -9.45 6.25
C ASP A 574 -20.11 -9.78 7.60
N ARG A 575 -20.79 -10.64 8.36
CA ARG A 575 -20.34 -11.07 9.68
C ARG A 575 -18.98 -11.79 9.66
N ASP A 576 -18.67 -12.56 8.63
CA ASP A 576 -17.52 -13.47 8.63
C ASP A 576 -16.21 -12.80 8.20
N GLY A 577 -16.25 -11.79 7.35
CA GLY A 577 -15.12 -10.90 7.06
C GLY A 577 -14.82 -9.93 8.22
N PHE A 578 -15.85 -9.37 8.88
CA PHE A 578 -15.67 -8.63 10.13
C PHE A 578 -15.07 -9.51 11.24
N ASN A 579 -15.49 -10.78 11.32
CA ASN A 579 -14.92 -11.75 12.26
C ASN A 579 -13.47 -12.10 11.94
N LYS A 580 -13.12 -12.30 10.65
CA LYS A 580 -11.74 -12.54 10.22
C LYS A 580 -10.82 -11.36 10.58
N THR A 581 -11.32 -10.15 10.36
CA THR A 581 -10.67 -8.90 10.77
C THR A 581 -10.45 -8.85 12.28
N LEU A 582 -11.46 -9.17 13.09
CA LEU A 582 -11.37 -9.23 14.56
C LEU A 582 -10.35 -10.27 15.07
N GLU A 583 -10.22 -11.42 14.41
CA GLU A 583 -9.24 -12.45 14.77
C GLU A 583 -7.80 -11.97 14.54
N ASN A 584 -7.54 -11.35 13.39
CA ASN A 584 -6.25 -10.75 13.05
C ASN A 584 -5.94 -9.50 13.90
N ALA A 585 -6.97 -8.69 14.21
CA ALA A 585 -6.83 -7.47 15.02
C ALA A 585 -6.48 -7.76 16.48
N LYS A 586 -6.92 -8.91 17.00
CA LYS A 586 -6.78 -9.31 18.40
C LYS A 586 -6.34 -10.79 18.48
N PRO A 587 -5.10 -11.15 18.10
CA PRO A 587 -4.63 -12.53 18.07
C PRO A 587 -4.95 -13.33 19.34
N ARG A 588 -5.38 -14.57 19.18
CA ARG A 588 -5.84 -15.40 20.30
C ARG A 588 -4.67 -16.04 21.05
N ASN A 589 -4.61 -15.83 22.36
CA ASN A 589 -3.59 -16.36 23.26
C ASN A 589 -2.16 -15.88 22.93
N ASP A 590 -2.01 -14.68 22.35
CA ASP A 590 -0.70 -14.08 22.14
C ASP A 590 0.04 -13.89 23.48
N PRO A 591 1.30 -14.35 23.61
CA PRO A 591 2.01 -14.35 24.89
C PRO A 591 2.46 -12.96 25.34
N ASP A 592 2.61 -12.01 24.41
CA ASP A 592 3.03 -10.63 24.68
C ASP A 592 1.81 -9.68 24.74
N GLY A 593 0.61 -10.18 24.44
CA GLY A 593 -0.63 -9.40 24.38
C GLY A 593 -0.77 -8.54 23.12
N ARG A 594 -0.09 -8.90 22.02
CA ARG A 594 -0.10 -8.16 20.75
C ARG A 594 -1.52 -8.00 20.19
N HIS A 595 -1.78 -6.82 19.63
CA HIS A 595 -3.01 -6.43 18.95
C HIS A 595 -2.70 -5.27 17.99
N LEU A 596 -3.63 -4.95 17.08
CA LEU A 596 -3.51 -3.75 16.26
C LEU A 596 -3.63 -2.47 17.11
N PHE A 597 -2.90 -1.44 16.74
CA PHE A 597 -2.97 -0.09 17.32
C PHE A 597 -4.24 0.66 16.87
N GLY A 598 -4.77 0.32 15.69
CA GLY A 598 -6.02 0.84 15.14
C GLY A 598 -6.42 0.07 13.88
N PHE A 599 -7.66 0.25 13.46
CA PHE A 599 -8.16 -0.31 12.20
C PHE A 599 -8.96 0.75 11.43
N THR A 600 -8.77 0.80 10.11
CA THR A 600 -9.51 1.72 9.25
C THR A 600 -10.35 0.94 8.25
N TYR A 601 -11.65 1.21 8.25
CA TYR A 601 -12.59 0.60 7.33
C TYR A 601 -12.58 1.31 5.97
N LEU A 602 -12.30 0.53 4.91
CA LEU A 602 -12.43 0.91 3.51
C LEU A 602 -13.81 0.47 2.99
N ARG A 603 -14.74 1.38 2.66
CA ARG A 603 -14.71 2.86 2.70
C ARG A 603 -16.12 3.36 3.05
N LEU A 604 -16.23 4.61 3.49
CA LEU A 604 -17.51 5.31 3.61
C LEU A 604 -18.25 5.34 2.25
N CYS A 605 -19.40 4.68 2.17
CA CYS A 605 -20.25 4.59 0.99
C CYS A 605 -21.73 4.49 1.40
N SER A 606 -22.66 4.60 0.45
CA SER A 606 -24.10 4.38 0.70
C SER A 606 -24.40 2.98 1.25
N THR A 607 -23.69 1.96 0.74
CA THR A 607 -23.94 0.55 1.09
C THR A 607 -23.56 0.19 2.52
N LEU A 608 -22.61 0.93 3.14
CA LEU A 608 -22.34 0.81 4.58
C LEU A 608 -23.55 1.20 5.45
N PHE A 609 -24.45 2.05 4.93
CA PHE A 609 -25.66 2.51 5.62
C PHE A 609 -26.93 1.73 5.26
N GLU A 610 -26.82 0.70 4.42
CA GLU A 610 -27.96 -0.18 4.12
C GLU A 610 -28.40 -0.97 5.35
N GLY A 611 -29.71 -1.28 5.42
CA GLY A 611 -30.37 -1.84 6.61
C GLY A 611 -29.71 -3.06 7.28
N PRO A 612 -29.17 -4.06 6.55
CA PRO A 612 -28.46 -5.18 7.18
C PRO A 612 -26.99 -4.88 7.52
N ASN A 613 -26.36 -3.93 6.83
CA ASN A 613 -24.92 -3.71 6.87
C ASN A 613 -24.51 -2.83 8.07
N LEU A 614 -25.24 -1.74 8.33
CA LEU A 614 -24.94 -0.83 9.44
C LEU A 614 -24.99 -1.52 10.83
N PRO A 615 -25.96 -2.42 11.14
CA PRO A 615 -25.96 -3.14 12.42
C PRO A 615 -24.78 -4.12 12.60
N GLU A 616 -24.33 -4.80 11.54
CA GLU A 616 -23.13 -5.65 11.61
C GLU A 616 -21.86 -4.82 11.77
N PHE A 617 -21.78 -3.65 11.12
CA PHE A 617 -20.68 -2.70 11.33
C PHE A 617 -20.67 -2.13 12.76
N GLU A 618 -21.82 -1.75 13.32
CA GLU A 618 -21.95 -1.36 14.73
C GLU A 618 -21.48 -2.45 15.69
N ARG A 619 -21.86 -3.71 15.43
CA ARG A 619 -21.42 -4.90 16.17
C ARG A 619 -19.90 -5.09 16.06
N PHE A 620 -19.33 -4.91 14.88
CA PHE A 620 -17.89 -4.97 14.65
C PHE A 620 -17.14 -3.88 15.44
N VAL A 621 -17.60 -2.63 15.39
CA VAL A 621 -17.02 -1.51 16.16
C VAL A 621 -17.01 -1.82 17.66
N LYS A 622 -18.16 -2.23 18.22
CA LYS A 622 -18.28 -2.59 19.66
C LYS A 622 -17.32 -3.72 20.05
N ARG A 623 -17.13 -4.72 19.19
CA ARG A 623 -16.14 -5.80 19.42
C ARG A 623 -14.69 -5.34 19.26
N MET A 624 -14.41 -4.43 18.35
CA MET A 624 -13.10 -3.78 18.24
C MET A 624 -12.77 -2.93 19.48
N HIS A 625 -13.78 -2.33 20.10
CA HIS A 625 -13.68 -1.64 21.39
C HIS A 625 -13.59 -2.60 22.61
N GLY A 626 -13.79 -3.91 22.41
CA GLY A 626 -13.76 -4.90 23.50
C GLY A 626 -15.03 -4.91 24.35
N GLU A 627 -16.16 -4.40 23.83
CA GLU A 627 -17.45 -4.42 24.50
C GLU A 627 -18.17 -5.78 24.34
N ALA A 628 -19.10 -6.06 25.26
CA ALA A 628 -19.96 -7.24 25.18
C ALA A 628 -21.17 -6.96 24.27
N VAL A 629 -21.29 -7.70 23.16
CA VAL A 629 -22.43 -7.58 22.22
C VAL A 629 -23.41 -8.73 22.44
N HIS A 630 -24.70 -8.43 22.57
CA HIS A 630 -25.73 -9.37 23.04
C HIS A 630 -26.44 -10.16 21.93
N ASP A 631 -25.76 -10.45 20.82
CA ASP A 631 -26.32 -11.15 19.65
C ASP A 631 -26.52 -12.66 19.86
N LEU A 632 -25.95 -13.23 20.92
CA LEU A 632 -25.87 -14.68 21.17
C LEU A 632 -27.17 -15.30 21.73
N ARG A 633 -28.35 -14.73 21.41
CA ARG A 633 -29.68 -15.24 21.79
C ARG A 633 -30.77 -14.95 20.75
N ALA A 634 -30.75 -15.72 19.67
CA ALA A 634 -31.94 -16.12 18.91
C ALA A 634 -31.88 -17.66 18.74
#